data_AF-A0A2V7YKR3-F1
#
_entry.id   AF-A0A2V7YKR3-F1
#
_cell.length_a   1.000
_cell.length_b   1.000
_cell.length_c   1.000
_cell.angle_alpha   90.00
_cell.angle_beta   90.00
_cell.angle_gamma   90.00
#
_symmetry.space_group_name_H-M   'P 1'
#
loop_
_entity.id
_entity.type
_entity.pdbx_description
1 polymer ?
#
loop_
_entity_poly.entity_id
_entity_poly.type
_entity_poly.pdbx_seq_one_letter_code
_entity_poly.pdbx_strand_id
1 'polypeptide(L)'
;MKTAIAFFAAAISWPSPEFVRMFAPRSENASATRVLATAERFGDDLATIRRGNVPPAFLEKHASVIQTLRAQIISNEPPVWALDIDDIVGPPSPPFRTLLHIFAVFDADALAQRNTAAAWADLHAVWILSRSMWQRPDTISIAVALNGSRIIAASRPKIGPPLPAWWSEFKSFDVLAPLLHATEYEAYTTRLRAERYPLGEPDVWGIGDPIRYLVAPFVRPIRIAKSTVAIGKMHEIAMKEMNADPCTPFVIEGMPEWSGFVQRFNDYRCAAR
;
A
#
# COMPACT_ATOMS: atom_id res chain seq x y z
N MET A 1 -15.56 -33.97 -6.41
CA MET A 1 -16.76 -33.21 -6.88
C MET A 1 -17.24 -32.17 -5.86
N LYS A 2 -17.49 -32.53 -4.58
CA LYS A 2 -17.86 -31.55 -3.52
C LYS A 2 -16.84 -30.41 -3.33
N THR A 3 -15.55 -30.71 -3.37
CA THR A 3 -14.46 -29.72 -3.23
C THR A 3 -14.41 -28.71 -4.38
N ALA A 4 -14.66 -29.16 -5.61
CA ALA A 4 -14.70 -28.28 -6.77
C ALA A 4 -15.93 -27.35 -6.72
N ILE A 5 -17.09 -27.87 -6.30
CA ILE A 5 -18.32 -27.06 -6.14
C ILE A 5 -18.14 -25.98 -5.06
N ALA A 6 -17.50 -26.32 -3.94
CA ALA A 6 -17.19 -25.36 -2.88
C ALA A 6 -16.20 -24.28 -3.33
N PHE A 7 -15.16 -24.66 -4.09
CA PHE A 7 -14.19 -23.73 -4.68
C PHE A 7 -14.86 -22.73 -5.63
N PHE A 8 -15.72 -23.21 -6.53
CA PHE A 8 -16.45 -22.33 -7.47
C PHE A 8 -17.46 -21.43 -6.75
N ALA A 9 -18.16 -21.93 -5.73
CA ALA A 9 -19.09 -21.12 -4.95
C ALA A 9 -18.38 -19.98 -4.20
N ALA A 10 -17.22 -20.25 -3.58
CA ALA A 10 -16.42 -19.26 -2.89
C ALA A 10 -15.82 -18.21 -3.85
N ALA A 11 -15.38 -18.63 -5.04
CA ALA A 11 -14.84 -17.72 -6.05
C ALA A 11 -15.92 -16.79 -6.67
N ILE A 12 -17.18 -17.17 -6.62
CA ILE A 12 -18.30 -16.35 -7.12
C ILE A 12 -18.74 -15.31 -6.08
N SER A 13 -18.67 -15.66 -4.80
CA SER A 13 -19.07 -14.78 -3.68
C SER A 13 -17.93 -13.87 -3.19
N TRP A 14 -16.72 -14.01 -3.74
CA TRP A 14 -15.54 -13.24 -3.36
C TRP A 14 -15.04 -12.35 -4.51
N PRO A 15 -14.69 -11.08 -4.26
CA PRO A 15 -14.71 -10.39 -2.97
C PRO A 15 -16.13 -10.15 -2.45
N SER A 16 -16.25 -10.05 -1.13
CA SER A 16 -17.55 -9.94 -0.45
C SER A 16 -18.26 -8.63 -0.85
N PRO A 17 -19.61 -8.58 -0.84
CA PRO A 17 -20.33 -7.31 -1.01
C PRO A 17 -19.93 -6.24 0.02
N GLU A 18 -19.47 -6.66 1.20
CA GLU A 18 -18.96 -5.77 2.24
C GLU A 18 -17.61 -5.14 1.89
N PHE A 19 -16.79 -5.79 1.06
CA PHE A 19 -15.52 -5.22 0.59
C PHE A 19 -15.76 -3.90 -0.17
N VAL A 20 -16.74 -3.88 -1.08
CA VAL A 20 -17.07 -2.67 -1.86
C VAL A 20 -17.56 -1.55 -0.95
N ARG A 21 -18.35 -1.88 0.08
CA ARG A 21 -18.83 -0.90 1.08
C ARG A 21 -17.70 -0.34 1.93
N MET A 22 -16.75 -1.19 2.32
CA MET A 22 -15.59 -0.81 3.13
C MET A 22 -14.68 0.19 2.40
N PHE A 23 -14.56 0.06 1.07
CA PHE A 23 -13.72 0.90 0.23
C PHE A 23 -14.55 1.79 -0.70
N ALA A 24 -15.59 2.41 -0.16
CA ALA A 24 -16.40 3.38 -0.88
C ALA A 24 -15.54 4.53 -1.46
N PRO A 25 -15.93 5.08 -2.62
CA PRO A 25 -15.22 6.20 -3.22
C PRO A 25 -15.06 7.36 -2.24
N ARG A 26 -13.86 7.95 -2.21
CA ARG A 26 -13.54 9.08 -1.34
C ARG A 26 -12.59 10.05 -2.02
N SER A 27 -12.75 11.33 -1.71
CA SER A 27 -11.85 12.38 -2.16
C SER A 27 -10.60 12.48 -1.29
N GLU A 28 -9.57 13.13 -1.83
CA GLU A 28 -8.43 13.57 -1.06
C GLU A 28 -8.86 14.59 0.03
N ASN A 29 -8.25 14.55 1.22
CA ASN A 29 -8.50 15.54 2.27
C ASN A 29 -7.49 16.70 2.26
N ALA A 30 -7.81 17.76 3.00
CA ALA A 30 -6.98 18.96 3.04
C ALA A 30 -5.55 18.70 3.58
N SER A 31 -5.38 17.69 4.45
CA SER A 31 -4.05 17.30 4.93
C SER A 31 -3.17 16.71 3.83
N ALA A 32 -3.70 15.82 3.00
CA ALA A 32 -2.97 15.29 1.86
C ALA A 32 -2.56 16.41 0.89
N THR A 33 -3.47 17.30 0.52
CA THR A 33 -3.17 18.45 -0.34
C THR A 33 -2.09 19.36 0.25
N ARG A 34 -2.13 19.65 1.56
CA ARG A 34 -1.09 20.46 2.24
C ARG A 34 0.28 19.79 2.22
N VAL A 35 0.33 18.48 2.47
CA VAL A 35 1.57 17.70 2.43
C VAL A 35 2.22 17.81 1.05
N LEU A 36 1.43 17.69 -0.03
CA LEU A 36 1.92 17.83 -1.39
C LEU A 36 2.40 19.24 -1.71
N ALA A 37 1.61 20.26 -1.37
CA ALA A 37 1.99 21.65 -1.59
C ALA A 37 3.29 22.03 -0.84
N THR A 38 3.54 21.44 0.33
CA THR A 38 4.81 21.62 1.04
C THR A 38 5.94 20.82 0.39
N ALA A 39 5.68 19.59 -0.06
CA ALA A 39 6.67 18.76 -0.74
C ALA A 39 7.11 19.35 -2.09
N GLU A 40 6.25 20.08 -2.80
CA GLU A 40 6.61 20.81 -4.02
C GLU A 40 7.71 21.85 -3.78
N ARG A 41 7.89 22.34 -2.55
CA ARG A 41 8.94 23.30 -2.20
C ARG A 41 10.35 22.71 -2.23
N PHE A 42 10.48 21.37 -2.23
CA PHE A 42 11.75 20.74 -2.55
C PHE A 42 12.16 20.97 -4.02
N GLY A 43 11.21 21.29 -4.90
CA GLY A 43 11.44 21.51 -6.33
C GLY A 43 12.05 20.28 -7.01
N ASP A 44 12.88 20.54 -8.04
CA ASP A 44 13.56 19.48 -8.79
C ASP A 44 14.58 18.69 -7.97
N ASP A 45 15.03 19.24 -6.82
CA ASP A 45 16.00 18.56 -5.97
C ASP A 45 15.44 17.23 -5.44
N LEU A 46 14.14 17.13 -5.19
CA LEU A 46 13.53 15.88 -4.70
C LEU A 46 13.69 14.74 -5.72
N ALA A 47 13.66 15.05 -7.01
CA ALA A 47 13.86 14.07 -8.08
C ALA A 47 15.32 13.59 -8.19
N THR A 48 16.27 14.31 -7.59
CA THR A 48 17.68 13.93 -7.57
C THR A 48 18.00 12.84 -6.54
N ILE A 49 17.09 12.59 -5.58
CA ILE A 49 17.23 11.52 -4.59
C ILE A 49 17.21 10.17 -5.31
N ARG A 50 18.36 9.48 -5.33
CA ARG A 50 18.51 8.17 -5.98
C ARG A 50 18.53 7.08 -4.94
N ARG A 51 17.62 6.10 -5.09
CA ARG A 51 17.57 4.87 -4.25
C ARG A 51 17.55 5.16 -2.74
N GLY A 52 16.89 6.25 -2.33
CA GLY A 52 16.80 6.66 -0.93
C GLY A 52 18.07 7.27 -0.34
N ASN A 53 19.11 7.54 -1.14
CA ASN A 53 20.30 8.24 -0.67
C ASN A 53 20.04 9.76 -0.69
N VAL A 54 19.92 10.35 0.49
CA VAL A 54 19.72 11.80 0.69
C VAL A 54 21.03 12.42 1.18
N PRO A 55 21.68 13.29 0.38
CA PRO A 55 22.94 13.92 0.78
C PRO A 55 22.76 14.85 1.99
N PRO A 56 23.76 15.00 2.88
CA PRO A 56 23.70 15.96 3.99
C PRO A 56 23.40 17.40 3.53
N ALA A 57 24.01 17.83 2.41
CA ALA A 57 23.75 19.15 1.83
C ALA A 57 22.29 19.35 1.39
N PHE A 58 21.56 18.29 1.03
CA PHE A 58 20.12 18.37 0.75
C PHE A 58 19.35 18.68 2.02
N LEU A 59 19.66 17.99 3.14
CA LEU A 59 19.00 18.20 4.43
C LEU A 59 19.24 19.61 4.94
N GLU A 60 20.47 20.11 4.85
CA GLU A 60 20.82 21.48 5.25
C GLU A 60 20.07 22.53 4.42
N LYS A 61 20.06 22.35 3.09
CA LYS A 61 19.35 23.27 2.17
C LYS A 61 17.85 23.33 2.45
N HIS A 62 17.24 22.20 2.78
CA HIS A 62 15.78 22.05 2.90
C HIS A 62 15.27 21.92 4.34
N ALA A 63 16.10 22.24 5.35
CA ALA A 63 15.77 22.02 6.77
C ALA A 63 14.42 22.63 7.18
N SER A 64 14.11 23.84 6.71
CA SER A 64 12.83 24.52 7.00
C SER A 64 11.62 23.83 6.36
N VAL A 65 11.79 23.27 5.15
CA VAL A 65 10.74 22.50 4.45
C VAL A 65 10.49 21.20 5.19
N ILE A 66 11.55 20.49 5.59
CA ILE A 66 11.46 19.24 6.36
C ILE A 66 10.75 19.47 7.69
N GLN A 67 11.14 20.50 8.44
CA GLN A 67 10.49 20.87 9.71
C GLN A 67 9.00 21.21 9.51
N THR A 68 8.67 21.98 8.47
CA THR A 68 7.28 22.34 8.16
C THR A 68 6.46 21.11 7.81
N LEU A 69 7.00 20.23 6.96
CA LEU A 69 6.34 19.00 6.53
C LEU A 69 6.08 18.07 7.72
N ARG A 70 7.08 17.87 8.58
CA ARG A 70 6.95 17.11 9.83
C ARG A 70 5.82 17.65 10.70
N ALA A 71 5.81 18.96 10.95
CA ALA A 71 4.77 19.59 11.77
C ALA A 71 3.38 19.43 11.15
N GLN A 72 3.24 19.60 9.84
CA GLN A 72 1.96 19.41 9.15
C GLN A 72 1.44 17.99 9.25
N ILE A 73 2.30 16.98 9.12
CA ILE A 73 1.88 15.58 9.18
C ILE A 73 1.47 15.18 10.60
N ILE A 74 2.20 15.64 11.62
CA ILE A 74 1.96 15.24 13.02
C ILE A 74 0.80 15.99 13.65
N SER A 75 0.63 17.28 13.34
CA SER A 75 -0.31 18.15 14.06
C SER A 75 -1.70 18.24 13.43
N ASN A 76 -1.90 17.74 12.20
CA ASN A 76 -3.20 17.77 11.53
C ASN A 76 -3.84 16.37 11.48
N GLU A 77 -5.06 16.31 10.97
CA GLU A 77 -5.68 15.03 10.60
C GLU A 77 -4.75 14.23 9.66
N PRO A 78 -4.70 12.89 9.78
CA PRO A 78 -3.91 12.07 8.86
C PRO A 78 -4.31 12.31 7.39
N PRO A 79 -3.34 12.32 6.46
CA PRO A 79 -3.64 12.40 5.03
C PRO A 79 -4.58 11.27 4.59
N VAL A 80 -5.61 11.63 3.82
CA VAL A 80 -6.51 10.69 3.13
C VAL A 80 -6.38 10.94 1.65
N TRP A 81 -6.07 9.89 0.89
CA TRP A 81 -5.85 9.97 -0.56
C TRP A 81 -7.10 9.53 -1.31
N ALA A 82 -7.36 10.19 -2.43
CA ALA A 82 -8.50 9.88 -3.30
C ALA A 82 -8.49 8.40 -3.71
N LEU A 83 -9.63 7.72 -3.60
CA LEU A 83 -9.80 6.31 -3.91
C LEU A 83 -11.11 6.13 -4.66
N ASP A 84 -11.06 5.36 -5.74
CA ASP A 84 -12.22 4.81 -6.43
C ASP A 84 -11.83 3.41 -6.91
N ILE A 85 -12.44 2.38 -6.33
CA ILE A 85 -12.15 0.99 -6.66
C ILE A 85 -12.93 0.51 -7.90
N ASP A 86 -13.95 1.24 -8.32
CA ASP A 86 -14.78 0.93 -9.48
C ASP A 86 -14.17 1.48 -10.78
N ASP A 87 -13.34 2.54 -10.68
CA ASP A 87 -12.53 3.04 -11.79
C ASP A 87 -11.29 2.16 -12.02
N ILE A 88 -11.48 1.04 -12.70
CA ILE A 88 -10.40 0.10 -13.02
C ILE A 88 -9.46 0.55 -14.15
N VAL A 89 -9.77 1.66 -14.83
CA VAL A 89 -9.01 2.16 -15.99
C VAL A 89 -8.04 3.25 -15.57
N GLY A 90 -8.51 4.20 -14.76
CA GLY A 90 -7.72 5.32 -14.27
C GLY A 90 -7.92 5.55 -12.78
N PRO A 91 -7.76 4.53 -11.91
CA PRO A 91 -8.06 4.67 -10.50
C PRO A 91 -7.25 5.83 -9.89
N PRO A 92 -7.88 6.70 -9.07
CA PRO A 92 -7.18 7.76 -8.37
C PRO A 92 -5.98 7.20 -7.60
N SER A 93 -4.80 7.68 -7.99
CA SER A 93 -3.51 7.17 -7.50
C SER A 93 -2.83 8.23 -6.62
N PRO A 94 -2.45 7.88 -5.38
CA PRO A 94 -1.59 8.72 -4.58
C PRO A 94 -0.25 9.03 -5.28
N PRO A 95 0.45 10.09 -4.89
CA PRO A 95 1.75 10.44 -5.45
C PRO A 95 2.86 9.55 -4.86
N PHE A 96 2.84 8.27 -5.22
CA PHE A 96 3.70 7.22 -4.65
C PHE A 96 5.18 7.58 -4.67
N ARG A 97 5.68 8.12 -5.80
CA ARG A 97 7.09 8.53 -5.92
C ARG A 97 7.44 9.61 -4.90
N THR A 98 6.59 10.62 -4.76
CA THR A 98 6.79 11.71 -3.81
C THR A 98 6.79 11.18 -2.38
N LEU A 99 5.87 10.27 -2.03
CA LEU A 99 5.83 9.66 -0.70
C LEU A 99 7.11 8.85 -0.39
N LEU A 100 7.60 8.06 -1.35
CA LEU A 100 8.85 7.31 -1.17
C LEU A 100 10.05 8.23 -0.96
N HIS A 101 10.11 9.38 -1.65
CA HIS A 101 11.16 10.37 -1.43
C HIS A 101 11.02 11.04 -0.07
N ILE A 102 9.81 11.42 0.35
CA ILE A 102 9.55 11.98 1.68
C ILE A 102 10.01 11.00 2.77
N PHE A 103 9.74 9.70 2.61
CA PHE A 103 10.21 8.69 3.57
C PHE A 103 11.74 8.66 3.68
N ALA A 104 12.44 8.71 2.54
CA ALA A 104 13.90 8.76 2.52
C ALA A 104 14.45 10.04 3.17
N VAL A 105 13.80 11.19 2.95
CA VAL A 105 14.19 12.46 3.56
C VAL A 105 14.03 12.41 5.07
N PHE A 106 12.89 11.96 5.58
CA PHE A 106 12.67 11.82 7.02
C PHE A 106 13.58 10.77 7.67
N ASP A 107 13.87 9.66 6.98
CA ASP A 107 14.83 8.68 7.47
C ASP A 107 16.23 9.30 7.62
N ALA A 108 16.71 9.97 6.58
CA ALA A 108 18.02 10.61 6.59
C ALA A 108 18.12 11.71 7.65
N ASP A 109 17.09 12.54 7.80
CA ASP A 109 17.04 13.59 8.82
C ASP A 109 17.02 12.99 10.24
N ALA A 110 16.24 11.94 10.47
CA ALA A 110 16.20 11.24 11.76
C ALA A 110 17.57 10.63 12.13
N LEU A 111 18.25 10.03 11.15
CA LEU A 111 19.57 9.42 11.33
C LEU A 111 20.70 10.45 11.47
N ALA A 112 20.53 11.66 10.93
CA ALA A 112 21.46 12.77 11.12
C ALA A 112 21.31 13.36 12.53
N GLN A 113 20.09 13.48 13.03
CA GLN A 113 19.83 14.14 14.30
C GLN A 113 20.08 13.26 15.53
N ARG A 114 19.79 11.94 15.47
CA ARG A 114 20.00 10.88 16.50
C ARG A 114 19.71 11.24 17.96
N ASN A 115 19.01 10.36 18.69
CA ASN A 115 18.69 10.54 20.11
C ASN A 115 17.96 11.87 20.43
N THR A 116 17.37 12.54 19.43
CA THR A 116 16.59 13.77 19.60
C THR A 116 15.10 13.47 19.47
N ALA A 117 14.27 14.32 20.07
CA ALA A 117 12.82 14.26 19.89
C ALA A 117 12.41 14.46 18.41
N ALA A 118 13.16 15.28 17.68
CA ALA A 118 12.90 15.55 16.27
C ALA A 118 13.20 14.33 15.37
N ALA A 119 14.22 13.53 15.67
CA ALA A 119 14.46 12.26 14.98
C ALA A 119 13.29 11.27 15.14
N TRP A 120 12.73 11.19 16.34
CA TRP A 120 11.53 10.38 16.59
C TRP A 120 10.27 10.96 15.94
N ALA A 121 10.17 12.27 15.82
CA ALA A 121 9.06 12.94 15.13
C ALA A 121 9.11 12.68 13.61
N ASP A 122 10.29 12.62 12.99
CA ASP A 122 10.43 12.22 11.59
C ASP A 122 9.91 10.80 11.33
N LEU A 123 10.33 9.83 12.15
CA LEU A 123 9.79 8.47 12.04
C LEU A 123 8.29 8.41 12.30
N HIS A 124 7.76 9.26 13.17
CA HIS A 124 6.31 9.36 13.39
C HIS A 124 5.59 9.89 12.16
N ALA A 125 6.17 10.89 11.48
CA ALA A 125 5.62 11.40 10.22
C ALA A 125 5.63 10.33 9.13
N VAL A 126 6.70 9.53 9.02
CA VAL A 126 6.74 8.34 8.14
C VAL A 126 5.63 7.36 8.52
N TRP A 127 5.38 7.13 9.82
CA TRP A 127 4.34 6.22 10.28
C TRP A 127 2.94 6.68 9.87
N ILE A 128 2.60 7.94 10.11
CA ILE A 128 1.30 8.53 9.76
C ILE A 128 1.05 8.41 8.25
N LEU A 129 2.05 8.75 7.42
CA LEU A 129 1.95 8.61 5.98
C LEU A 129 1.85 7.13 5.54
N SER A 130 2.60 6.22 6.17
CA SER A 130 2.48 4.79 5.88
C SER A 130 1.09 4.27 6.23
N ARG A 131 0.52 4.70 7.36
CA ARG A 131 -0.86 4.37 7.79
C ARG A 131 -1.91 4.82 6.78
N SER A 132 -1.73 6.00 6.17
CA SER A 132 -2.63 6.45 5.10
C SER A 132 -2.61 5.54 3.86
N MET A 133 -1.50 4.85 3.61
CA MET A 133 -1.36 3.87 2.53
C MET A 133 -1.91 2.49 2.94
N TRP A 134 -1.73 2.08 4.18
CA TRP A 134 -2.30 0.84 4.72
C TRP A 134 -3.84 0.81 4.68
N GLN A 135 -4.50 1.97 4.63
CA GLN A 135 -5.95 2.11 4.52
C GLN A 135 -6.48 1.98 3.08
N ARG A 136 -5.60 1.74 2.10
CA ARG A 136 -5.96 1.54 0.71
C ARG A 136 -5.83 0.07 0.35
N PRO A 137 -6.77 -0.48 -0.45
CA PRO A 137 -6.74 -1.89 -0.77
C PRO A 137 -5.89 -2.17 -2.02
N ASP A 138 -5.25 -1.20 -2.67
CA ASP A 138 -4.41 -1.47 -3.83
C ASP A 138 -3.00 -1.93 -3.43
N THR A 139 -2.48 -2.95 -4.13
CA THR A 139 -1.17 -3.58 -3.85
C THR A 139 -0.01 -2.57 -3.86
N ILE A 140 -0.07 -1.55 -4.70
CA ILE A 140 0.99 -0.52 -4.81
C ILE A 140 1.02 0.34 -3.54
N SER A 141 -0.15 0.77 -3.04
CA SER A 141 -0.25 1.48 -1.76
C SER A 141 0.31 0.64 -0.63
N ILE A 142 -0.03 -0.65 -0.56
CA ILE A 142 0.54 -1.53 0.45
C ILE A 142 2.07 -1.62 0.31
N ALA A 143 2.62 -1.72 -0.90
CA ALA A 143 4.08 -1.72 -1.11
C ALA A 143 4.75 -0.43 -0.62
N VAL A 144 4.11 0.73 -0.81
CA VAL A 144 4.60 2.01 -0.28
C VAL A 144 4.52 2.03 1.25
N ALA A 145 3.39 1.60 1.83
CA ALA A 145 3.19 1.51 3.28
C ALA A 145 4.26 0.62 3.94
N LEU A 146 4.54 -0.53 3.33
CA LEU A 146 5.58 -1.47 3.71
C LEU A 146 6.96 -0.80 3.72
N ASN A 147 7.29 0.00 2.71
CA ASN A 147 8.56 0.70 2.65
C ASN A 147 8.75 1.67 3.83
N GLY A 148 7.73 2.45 4.18
CA GLY A 148 7.78 3.33 5.34
C GLY A 148 7.90 2.56 6.66
N SER A 149 7.16 1.45 6.82
CA SER A 149 7.32 0.57 7.98
C SER A 149 8.73 -0.03 8.09
N ARG A 150 9.37 -0.40 6.97
CA ARG A 150 10.75 -0.90 6.95
C ARG A 150 11.74 0.16 7.42
N ILE A 151 11.58 1.40 6.97
CA ILE A 151 12.40 2.54 7.39
C ILE A 151 12.34 2.70 8.91
N ILE A 152 11.14 2.75 9.48
CA ILE A 152 10.94 2.91 10.93
C ILE A 152 11.64 1.78 11.70
N ALA A 153 11.43 0.52 11.29
CA ALA A 153 12.04 -0.65 11.93
C ALA A 153 13.57 -0.66 11.83
N ALA A 154 14.13 -0.29 10.67
CA ALA A 154 15.56 -0.27 10.42
C ALA A 154 16.30 0.89 11.11
N SER A 155 15.62 2.02 11.31
CA SER A 155 16.21 3.23 11.87
C SER A 155 16.04 3.35 13.37
N ARG A 156 14.99 2.74 13.94
CA ARG A 156 14.80 2.65 15.40
C ARG A 156 16.06 2.26 16.19
N PRO A 157 16.78 1.16 15.88
CA PRO A 157 17.97 0.78 16.65
C PRO A 157 19.13 1.79 16.51
N LYS A 158 19.13 2.61 15.46
CA LYS A 158 20.17 3.62 15.19
C LYS A 158 19.87 4.97 15.87
N ILE A 159 18.60 5.27 16.14
CA ILE A 159 18.17 6.52 16.80
C ILE A 159 18.33 6.43 18.32
N GLY A 160 18.12 5.27 18.93
CA GLY A 160 18.28 5.08 20.38
C GLY A 160 17.07 5.52 21.23
N PRO A 161 17.05 5.14 22.52
CA PRO A 161 15.98 5.50 23.47
C PRO A 161 15.97 7.01 23.82
N PRO A 162 14.89 7.55 24.43
CA PRO A 162 13.66 6.86 24.87
C PRO A 162 12.68 6.61 23.72
N LEU A 163 11.88 5.54 23.84
CA LEU A 163 10.82 5.24 22.88
C LEU A 163 9.62 6.19 23.11
N PRO A 164 9.10 6.85 22.06
CA PRO A 164 7.94 7.72 22.18
C PRO A 164 6.64 6.90 22.34
N ALA A 165 5.58 7.53 22.87
CA ALA A 165 4.31 6.85 23.14
C ALA A 165 3.67 6.20 21.90
N TRP A 166 3.74 6.88 20.75
CA TRP A 166 3.20 6.37 19.47
C TRP A 166 3.87 5.07 19.00
N TRP A 167 5.07 4.74 19.50
CA TRP A 167 5.76 3.51 19.14
C TRP A 167 4.93 2.26 19.45
N SER A 168 4.12 2.32 20.50
CA SER A 168 3.20 1.23 20.86
C SER A 168 2.16 0.96 19.77
N GLU A 169 1.66 2.00 19.09
CA GLU A 169 0.75 1.89 17.95
C GLU A 169 1.44 1.20 16.77
N PHE A 170 2.65 1.64 16.40
CA PHE A 170 3.42 1.01 15.32
C PHE A 170 3.65 -0.48 15.58
N LYS A 171 4.08 -0.83 16.80
CA LYS A 171 4.39 -2.22 17.19
C LYS A 171 3.16 -3.13 17.17
N SER A 172 1.99 -2.59 17.51
CA SER A 172 0.74 -3.35 17.63
C SER A 172 -0.07 -3.40 16.33
N PHE A 173 0.36 -2.69 15.29
CA PHE A 173 -0.37 -2.65 14.03
C PHE A 173 -0.47 -4.03 13.37
N ASP A 174 -1.68 -4.41 12.97
CA ASP A 174 -1.94 -5.64 12.24
C ASP A 174 -1.76 -5.41 10.73
N VAL A 175 -0.68 -5.97 10.19
CA VAL A 175 -0.38 -5.91 8.75
C VAL A 175 -1.15 -6.94 7.94
N LEU A 176 -1.69 -7.99 8.58
CA LEU A 176 -2.36 -9.08 7.87
C LEU A 176 -3.68 -8.62 7.25
N ALA A 177 -4.52 -7.90 8.01
CA ALA A 177 -5.79 -7.42 7.50
C ALA A 177 -5.66 -6.56 6.22
N PRO A 178 -4.77 -5.55 6.14
CA PRO A 178 -4.53 -4.82 4.88
C PRO A 178 -4.04 -5.68 3.71
N LEU A 179 -3.21 -6.71 3.97
CA LEU A 179 -2.73 -7.63 2.93
C LEU A 179 -3.86 -8.49 2.36
N LEU A 180 -4.78 -8.93 3.22
CA LEU A 180 -5.98 -9.66 2.79
C LEU A 180 -6.89 -8.75 1.96
N HIS A 181 -7.10 -7.50 2.39
CA HIS A 181 -7.85 -6.53 1.59
C HIS A 181 -7.21 -6.25 0.23
N ALA A 182 -5.88 -6.26 0.13
CA ALA A 182 -5.21 -6.15 -1.15
C ALA A 182 -5.43 -7.35 -2.06
N THR A 183 -5.42 -8.55 -1.48
CA THR A 183 -5.77 -9.77 -2.22
C THR A 183 -7.23 -9.73 -2.69
N GLU A 184 -8.15 -9.26 -1.85
CA GLU A 184 -9.56 -9.04 -2.21
C GLU A 184 -9.73 -8.03 -3.34
N TYR A 185 -8.94 -6.96 -3.34
CA TYR A 185 -8.93 -5.96 -4.39
C TYR A 185 -8.43 -6.50 -5.73
N GLU A 186 -7.35 -7.28 -5.74
CA GLU A 186 -6.86 -7.92 -6.96
C GLU A 186 -7.92 -8.88 -7.54
N ALA A 187 -8.61 -9.62 -6.69
CA ALA A 187 -9.75 -10.43 -7.08
C ALA A 187 -10.90 -9.57 -7.65
N TYR A 188 -11.23 -8.46 -6.98
CA TYR A 188 -12.26 -7.51 -7.41
C TYR A 188 -12.00 -6.98 -8.81
N THR A 189 -10.82 -6.40 -9.01
CA THR A 189 -10.44 -5.76 -10.27
C THR A 189 -10.25 -6.80 -11.37
N THR A 190 -9.80 -8.01 -11.05
CA THR A 190 -9.74 -9.14 -12.00
C THR A 190 -11.14 -9.49 -12.52
N ARG A 191 -12.15 -9.56 -11.64
CA ARG A 191 -13.54 -9.80 -12.03
C ARG A 191 -14.07 -8.67 -12.90
N LEU A 192 -13.95 -7.42 -12.43
CA LEU A 192 -14.44 -6.26 -13.18
C LEU A 192 -13.79 -6.14 -14.56
N ARG A 193 -12.47 -6.38 -14.69
CA ARG A 193 -11.79 -6.39 -15.99
C ARG A 193 -12.28 -7.53 -16.88
N ALA A 194 -12.53 -8.72 -16.33
CA ALA A 194 -13.08 -9.83 -17.12
C ALA A 194 -14.50 -9.54 -17.63
N GLU A 195 -15.30 -8.82 -16.86
CA GLU A 195 -16.67 -8.44 -17.22
C GLU A 195 -16.71 -7.27 -18.23
N ARG A 196 -15.90 -6.23 -18.00
CA ARG A 196 -15.87 -4.99 -18.78
C ARG A 196 -15.01 -5.10 -20.04
N TYR A 197 -13.93 -5.88 -19.98
CA TYR A 197 -12.91 -6.02 -21.04
C TYR A 197 -12.61 -7.51 -21.34
N PRO A 198 -13.58 -8.27 -21.88
CA PRO A 198 -13.42 -9.72 -22.08
C PRO A 198 -12.29 -10.09 -23.06
N LEU A 199 -11.86 -9.15 -23.91
CA LEU A 199 -10.79 -9.31 -24.90
C LEU A 199 -9.51 -8.51 -24.55
N GLY A 200 -9.39 -8.06 -23.31
CA GLY A 200 -8.32 -7.16 -22.87
C GLY A 200 -8.71 -5.68 -22.98
N GLU A 201 -7.96 -4.84 -22.28
CA GLU A 201 -8.17 -3.39 -22.27
C GLU A 201 -7.91 -2.83 -23.68
N PRO A 202 -8.71 -1.83 -24.12
CA PRO A 202 -8.51 -1.22 -25.43
C PRO A 202 -7.14 -0.56 -25.52
N ASP A 203 -6.44 -0.82 -26.63
CA ASP A 203 -5.23 -0.11 -27.01
C ASP A 203 -5.57 1.32 -27.44
N VAL A 204 -4.67 2.27 -27.16
CA VAL A 204 -4.83 3.72 -27.37
C VAL A 204 -5.17 4.09 -28.84
N TRP A 205 -4.98 3.16 -29.77
CA TRP A 205 -5.09 3.37 -31.21
C TRP A 205 -6.43 2.93 -31.83
N GLY A 206 -7.36 2.31 -31.10
CA GLY A 206 -8.79 2.17 -31.47
C GLY A 206 -9.15 1.34 -32.72
N ILE A 207 -8.17 0.85 -33.50
CA ILE A 207 -8.42 0.10 -34.74
C ILE A 207 -8.97 -1.33 -34.46
N GLY A 208 -8.84 -1.83 -33.23
CA GLY A 208 -9.28 -3.17 -32.82
C GLY A 208 -10.73 -3.29 -32.29
N ASP A 209 -11.42 -2.18 -32.02
CA ASP A 209 -12.65 -2.21 -31.21
C ASP A 209 -13.87 -2.86 -31.89
N PRO A 210 -14.16 -2.68 -33.19
CA PRO A 210 -15.28 -3.35 -33.85
C PRO A 210 -15.15 -4.89 -33.85
N ILE A 211 -13.93 -5.39 -34.09
CA ILE A 211 -13.63 -6.83 -34.04
C ILE A 211 -13.75 -7.34 -32.60
N ARG A 212 -13.33 -6.54 -31.62
CA ARG A 212 -13.53 -6.88 -30.21
C ARG A 212 -15.01 -7.02 -29.85
N TYR A 213 -15.87 -6.10 -30.27
CA TYR A 213 -17.31 -6.22 -30.01
C TYR A 213 -17.93 -7.46 -30.64
N LEU A 214 -17.51 -7.83 -31.87
CA LEU A 214 -18.01 -9.01 -32.55
C LEU A 214 -17.62 -10.32 -31.85
N VAL A 215 -16.40 -10.40 -31.31
CA VAL A 215 -15.85 -11.62 -30.70
C VAL A 215 -16.09 -11.70 -29.19
N ALA A 216 -16.41 -10.57 -28.54
CA ALA A 216 -16.62 -10.47 -27.10
C ALA A 216 -17.64 -11.50 -26.54
N PRO A 217 -18.80 -11.76 -27.17
CA PRO A 217 -19.75 -12.76 -26.67
C PRO A 217 -19.17 -14.18 -26.58
N PHE A 218 -18.22 -14.53 -27.46
CA PHE A 218 -17.61 -15.86 -27.49
C PHE A 218 -16.46 -16.02 -26.48
N VAL A 219 -15.71 -14.94 -26.22
CA VAL A 219 -14.55 -14.99 -25.32
C VAL A 219 -14.92 -14.61 -23.87
N ARG A 220 -15.99 -13.83 -23.67
CA ARG A 220 -16.45 -13.43 -22.33
C ARG A 220 -16.68 -14.62 -21.39
N PRO A 221 -17.36 -15.72 -21.76
CA PRO A 221 -17.52 -16.88 -20.89
C PRO A 221 -16.17 -17.51 -20.49
N ILE A 222 -15.24 -17.61 -21.44
CA ILE A 222 -13.89 -18.15 -21.21
C ILE A 222 -13.11 -17.23 -20.26
N ARG A 223 -13.18 -15.92 -20.45
CA ARG A 223 -12.50 -14.93 -19.62
C ARG A 223 -13.05 -14.94 -18.19
N ILE A 224 -14.36 -14.97 -18.03
CA ILE A 224 -15.03 -15.09 -16.72
C ILE A 224 -14.60 -16.39 -16.02
N ALA A 225 -14.63 -17.53 -16.72
CA ALA A 225 -14.19 -18.81 -16.15
C ALA A 225 -12.72 -18.75 -15.69
N LYS A 226 -11.83 -18.17 -16.49
CA LYS A 226 -10.41 -17.97 -16.11
C LYS A 226 -10.27 -17.05 -14.90
N SER A 227 -11.01 -15.93 -14.84
CA SER A 227 -10.97 -15.05 -13.67
C SER A 227 -11.50 -15.74 -12.42
N THR A 228 -12.58 -16.52 -12.51
CA THR A 228 -13.13 -17.28 -11.37
C THR A 228 -12.11 -18.27 -10.82
N VAL A 229 -11.37 -18.98 -11.68
CA VAL A 229 -10.28 -19.87 -11.22
C VAL A 229 -9.16 -19.08 -10.52
N ALA A 230 -8.76 -17.93 -11.06
CA ALA A 230 -7.73 -17.09 -10.44
C ALA A 230 -8.17 -16.56 -9.07
N ILE A 231 -9.40 -16.06 -8.98
CA ILE A 231 -10.03 -15.57 -7.75
C ILE A 231 -10.14 -16.69 -6.71
N GLY A 232 -10.53 -17.90 -7.10
CA GLY A 232 -10.59 -19.04 -6.18
C GLY A 232 -9.23 -19.41 -5.58
N LYS A 233 -8.15 -19.32 -6.37
CA LYS A 233 -6.78 -19.52 -5.85
C LYS A 233 -6.37 -18.43 -4.87
N MET A 234 -6.66 -17.18 -5.19
CA MET A 234 -6.39 -16.05 -4.29
C MET A 234 -7.17 -16.20 -2.96
N HIS A 235 -8.43 -16.64 -3.02
CA HIS A 235 -9.24 -16.90 -1.84
C HIS A 235 -8.67 -18.04 -0.98
N GLU A 236 -8.25 -19.15 -1.61
CA GLU A 236 -7.64 -20.28 -0.89
C GLU A 236 -6.38 -19.85 -0.14
N ILE A 237 -5.51 -19.06 -0.78
CA ILE A 237 -4.32 -18.48 -0.15
C ILE A 237 -4.74 -17.58 1.02
N ALA A 238 -5.65 -16.64 0.81
CA ALA A 238 -6.12 -15.73 1.85
C ALA A 238 -6.69 -16.48 3.08
N MET A 239 -7.54 -17.48 2.86
CA MET A 239 -8.17 -18.26 3.94
C MET A 239 -7.18 -19.15 4.70
N LYS A 240 -6.17 -19.71 4.02
CA LYS A 240 -5.10 -20.45 4.68
C LYS A 240 -4.35 -19.56 5.65
N GLU A 241 -4.04 -18.33 5.24
CA GLU A 241 -3.24 -17.39 6.03
C GLU A 241 -4.05 -16.72 7.17
N MET A 242 -5.36 -16.47 6.98
CA MET A 242 -6.24 -15.98 8.06
C MET A 242 -6.28 -16.90 9.29
N ASN A 243 -6.06 -18.20 9.09
CA ASN A 243 -6.10 -19.20 10.15
C ASN A 243 -4.71 -19.56 10.71
N ALA A 244 -3.64 -18.96 10.18
CA ALA A 244 -2.28 -19.20 10.66
C ALA A 244 -2.00 -18.42 11.96
N ASP A 245 -1.09 -18.93 12.79
CA ASP A 245 -0.58 -18.15 13.93
C ASP A 245 0.04 -16.87 13.36
N PRO A 246 -0.30 -15.68 13.87
CA PRO A 246 0.25 -14.46 13.31
C PRO A 246 1.72 -14.22 13.74
N CYS A 247 2.36 -15.18 14.42
CA CYS A 247 3.81 -15.33 14.56
C CYS A 247 4.41 -16.41 13.63
N THR A 248 3.60 -17.19 12.89
CA THR A 248 4.12 -18.00 11.78
C THR A 248 4.46 -17.11 10.58
N PRO A 249 5.53 -17.42 9.82
CA PRO A 249 5.88 -16.68 8.62
C PRO A 249 4.73 -16.70 7.62
N PHE A 250 4.22 -15.52 7.27
CA PHE A 250 3.31 -15.35 6.15
C PHE A 250 4.09 -15.66 4.87
N VAL A 251 3.71 -16.72 4.16
CA VAL A 251 4.36 -17.10 2.90
C VAL A 251 3.35 -17.01 1.78
N ILE A 252 3.34 -15.87 1.07
CA ILE A 252 2.67 -15.81 -0.23
C ILE A 252 3.57 -16.52 -1.24
N GLU A 253 3.14 -17.70 -1.68
CA GLU A 253 3.81 -18.44 -2.74
C GLU A 253 3.83 -17.59 -4.03
N GLY A 254 5.03 -17.33 -4.56
CA GLY A 254 5.23 -16.43 -5.71
C GLY A 254 5.52 -14.96 -5.36
N MET A 255 5.48 -14.55 -4.09
CA MET A 255 5.82 -13.18 -3.65
C MET A 255 6.84 -13.18 -2.48
N PRO A 256 8.08 -13.66 -2.69
CA PRO A 256 9.06 -13.88 -1.60
C PRO A 256 9.45 -12.62 -0.82
N GLU A 257 9.42 -11.44 -1.45
CA GLU A 257 9.74 -10.17 -0.79
C GLU A 257 8.69 -9.74 0.24
N TRP A 258 7.43 -10.09 0.01
CA TRP A 258 6.31 -9.81 0.91
C TRP A 258 6.40 -10.69 2.14
N SER A 259 6.62 -11.99 1.92
CA SER A 259 6.80 -12.99 2.96
C SER A 259 7.94 -12.64 3.91
N GLY A 260 9.10 -12.27 3.37
CA GLY A 260 10.27 -11.90 4.17
C GLY A 260 10.07 -10.61 4.98
N PHE A 261 9.25 -9.66 4.51
CA PHE A 261 8.92 -8.49 5.32
C PHE A 261 7.95 -8.83 6.44
N VAL A 262 6.85 -9.52 6.15
CA VAL A 262 5.83 -9.81 7.15
C VAL A 262 6.45 -10.63 8.28
N GLN A 263 7.33 -11.58 7.94
CA GLN A 263 8.13 -12.29 8.92
C GLN A 263 8.95 -11.34 9.80
N ARG A 264 9.77 -10.44 9.23
CA ARG A 264 10.57 -9.49 10.01
C ARG A 264 9.72 -8.53 10.84
N PHE A 265 8.59 -8.07 10.31
CA PHE A 265 7.66 -7.21 11.04
C PHE A 265 7.03 -7.97 12.23
N ASN A 266 6.63 -9.23 12.01
CA ASN A 266 6.11 -10.11 13.04
C ASN A 266 7.19 -10.48 14.07
N ASP A 267 8.47 -10.63 13.67
CA ASP A 267 9.57 -10.86 14.60
C ASP A 267 9.67 -9.70 15.63
N TYR A 268 9.49 -8.44 15.21
CA TYR A 268 9.43 -7.30 16.15
C TYR A 268 8.23 -7.36 17.10
N ARG A 269 7.12 -7.96 16.67
CA ARG A 269 5.89 -8.11 17.46
C ARG A 269 5.98 -9.30 18.42
N CYS A 270 6.56 -10.41 17.97
CA CYS A 270 6.59 -11.71 18.64
C CYS A 270 7.83 -11.91 19.51
N ALA A 271 8.95 -11.24 19.26
CA ALA A 271 10.15 -11.27 20.11
C ALA A 271 9.98 -10.55 21.47
N ALA A 272 8.78 -10.05 21.77
CA ALA A 272 8.41 -9.37 23.01
C ALA A 272 7.30 -10.10 23.80
N ARG A 273 7.02 -11.36 23.46
CA ARG A 273 6.34 -12.31 24.34
C ARG A 273 7.39 -13.07 25.15
#